data_AF-A0A069CVT0-F1
#
_entry.id   AF-A0A069CVT0-F1
#
_cell.length_a   1.000
_cell.length_b   1.000
_cell.length_c   1.000
_cell.angle_alpha   90.00
_cell.angle_beta   90.00
_cell.angle_gamma   90.00
#
_symmetry.space_group_name_H-M   'P 1'
#
loop_
_entity.id
_entity.type
_entity.pdbx_description
1 polymer ?
#
loop_
_entity_poly.entity_id
_entity_poly.type
_entity_poly.pdbx_seq_one_letter_code
_entity_poly.pdbx_strand_id
1 'polypeptide(L)'
;MTDISLRIVDTHGISHNLKFPWSSEQVYAVAERGVGRALILGLLHNGPFDLHVTELSSELPVIRNIVRYKQAGYKVVYANNDITAVKLLFDNDLTKAYEDVFTPFEMSTEDDNEFRSVVTWYSILDMMKSHDHFKQLGNGFYADTVGA
;
A
#
# COMPACT_ATOMS: atom_id res chain seq x y z
N MET A 1 -3.23 -11.07 -11.94
CA MET A 1 -3.15 -9.60 -11.99
C MET A 1 -4.35 -9.03 -11.28
N THR A 2 -4.16 -8.10 -10.35
CA THR A 2 -5.27 -7.43 -9.66
C THR A 2 -5.96 -6.48 -10.64
N ASP A 3 -7.25 -6.68 -10.89
CA ASP A 3 -8.06 -5.82 -11.76
C ASP A 3 -8.34 -4.48 -11.07
N ILE A 4 -7.46 -3.51 -11.28
CA ILE A 4 -7.57 -2.17 -10.72
C ILE A 4 -8.26 -1.23 -11.72
N SER A 5 -9.27 -0.50 -11.25
CA SER A 5 -10.03 0.45 -12.06
C SER A 5 -10.43 1.69 -11.27
N LEU A 6 -10.62 2.80 -11.98
CA LEU A 6 -11.10 4.06 -11.44
C LEU A 6 -12.55 4.23 -11.90
N ARG A 7 -13.47 4.39 -10.95
CA ARG A 7 -14.85 4.75 -11.20
C ARG A 7 -15.08 6.19 -10.76
N ILE A 8 -15.46 7.05 -11.70
CA ILE A 8 -15.89 8.41 -11.41
C ILE A 8 -17.41 8.42 -11.45
N VAL A 9 -18.04 8.91 -10.39
CA VAL A 9 -19.50 9.06 -10.28
C VAL A 9 -19.81 10.54 -10.25
N ASP A 10 -20.53 11.05 -11.25
CA ASP A 10 -20.93 12.45 -11.31
C ASP A 10 -22.11 12.78 -10.37
N THR A 11 -22.49 14.06 -10.28
CA THR A 11 -23.63 14.51 -9.45
C THR A 11 -24.99 13.94 -9.89
N HIS A 12 -25.09 13.46 -11.12
CA HIS A 12 -26.31 12.87 -11.68
C HIS A 12 -26.36 11.34 -11.48
N GLY A 13 -25.34 10.77 -10.82
CA GLY A 13 -25.23 9.33 -10.56
C GLY A 13 -24.69 8.53 -11.76
N ILE A 14 -24.25 9.19 -12.83
CA ILE A 14 -23.64 8.53 -13.98
C ILE A 14 -22.23 8.08 -13.59
N SER A 15 -21.96 6.80 -13.83
CA SER A 15 -20.68 6.17 -13.52
C SER A 15 -19.83 5.96 -14.77
N HIS A 16 -18.61 6.50 -14.74
CA HIS A 16 -17.59 6.30 -15.75
C HIS A 16 -16.50 5.37 -15.19
N ASN A 17 -16.31 4.20 -15.80
CA ASN A 17 -15.30 3.23 -15.36
C ASN A 17 -14.09 3.23 -16.32
N LEU A 18 -12.90 3.43 -15.77
CA LEU A 18 -11.63 3.47 -16.48
C LEU A 18 -10.74 2.34 -15.96
N LYS A 19 -10.29 1.44 -16.83
CA LYS A 19 -9.33 0.38 -16.47
C LYS A 19 -7.92 0.97 -16.36
N PHE A 20 -7.11 0.45 -15.44
CA PHE A 20 -5.70 0.79 -15.38
C PHE A 20 -4.94 0.19 -16.59
N PRO A 21 -3.95 0.88 -17.20
CA PRO A 21 -3.41 2.19 -16.83
C PRO A 21 -4.28 3.37 -17.30
N TRP A 22 -4.45 4.36 -16.42
CA TRP A 22 -5.25 5.54 -16.73
C TRP A 22 -4.45 6.63 -17.43
N SER A 23 -4.96 7.15 -18.55
CA SER A 23 -4.50 8.41 -19.12
C SER A 23 -4.99 9.60 -18.29
N SER A 24 -4.11 10.53 -17.95
CA SER A 24 -4.50 11.75 -17.22
C SER A 24 -5.54 12.56 -18.00
N GLU A 25 -5.38 12.66 -19.32
CA GLU A 25 -6.32 13.37 -20.19
C GLU A 25 -7.73 12.78 -20.12
N GLN A 26 -7.85 11.45 -20.21
CA GLN A 26 -9.14 10.77 -20.12
C GLN A 26 -9.78 10.94 -18.74
N VAL A 27 -8.98 10.83 -17.67
CA VAL A 27 -9.47 11.00 -16.30
C VAL A 27 -9.99 12.41 -16.08
N TYR A 28 -9.23 13.43 -16.49
CA TYR A 28 -9.58 14.83 -16.26
C TYR A 28 -10.76 15.28 -17.14
N ALA A 29 -10.84 14.81 -18.39
CA ALA A 29 -12.00 15.08 -19.24
C ALA A 29 -13.32 14.53 -18.67
N VAL A 30 -13.27 13.45 -17.88
CA VAL A 30 -14.43 12.91 -17.17
C VAL A 30 -14.67 13.67 -15.86
N ALA A 31 -13.62 13.99 -15.12
CA ALA A 31 -13.69 14.73 -13.86
C ALA A 31 -14.28 16.14 -14.01
N GLU A 32 -14.01 16.83 -15.12
CA GLU A 32 -14.52 18.19 -15.38
C GLU A 32 -16.04 18.24 -15.63
N ARG A 33 -16.68 17.11 -15.97
CA ARG A 33 -18.10 17.06 -16.33
C ARG A 33 -19.06 17.12 -15.12
N GLY A 34 -18.54 17.11 -13.90
CA GLY A 34 -19.33 17.26 -12.68
C GLY A 34 -18.55 16.88 -11.43
N VAL A 35 -18.76 17.64 -10.34
CA VAL A 35 -18.12 17.41 -9.03
C VAL A 35 -18.69 16.14 -8.41
N GLY A 36 -17.86 15.13 -8.13
CA GLY A 36 -18.35 13.83 -7.70
C GLY A 36 -17.35 13.01 -6.91
N ARG A 37 -17.58 11.69 -6.85
CA ARG A 37 -16.68 10.74 -6.17
C ARG A 37 -15.80 9.99 -7.17
N ALA A 38 -14.55 9.78 -6.80
CA ALA A 38 -13.59 8.95 -7.51
C ALA A 38 -13.28 7.72 -6.65
N LEU A 39 -13.68 6.55 -7.13
CA LEU A 39 -13.56 5.28 -6.43
C LEU A 39 -12.52 4.41 -7.13
N ILE A 40 -11.43 4.08 -6.43
CA ILE A 40 -10.41 3.18 -6.95
C ILE A 40 -10.70 1.76 -6.46
N LEU A 41 -11.17 0.94 -7.39
CA LEU A 41 -11.57 -0.44 -7.16
C LEU A 41 -10.37 -1.37 -7.29
N GLY A 42 -10.32 -2.40 -6.45
CA GLY A 42 -9.26 -3.41 -6.44
C GLY A 42 -7.95 -2.94 -5.78
N LEU A 43 -7.87 -1.68 -5.34
CA LEU A 43 -6.69 -1.18 -4.62
C LEU A 43 -6.65 -1.67 -3.18
N LEU A 44 -7.79 -1.66 -2.49
CA LEU A 44 -7.96 -2.20 -1.14
C LEU A 44 -8.63 -3.58 -1.20
N HIS A 45 -8.42 -4.40 -0.16
CA HIS A 45 -9.09 -5.69 -0.03
C HIS A 45 -10.58 -5.55 0.30
N ASN A 46 -10.96 -4.50 1.05
CA ASN A 46 -12.31 -4.35 1.61
C ASN A 46 -13.04 -3.10 1.08
N GLY A 47 -13.03 -2.89 -0.24
CA GLY A 47 -13.82 -1.85 -0.89
C GLY A 47 -12.99 -0.87 -1.73
N PRO A 48 -13.61 0.22 -2.21
CA PRO A 48 -12.92 1.26 -2.96
C PRO A 48 -12.02 2.10 -2.05
N PHE A 49 -10.89 2.54 -2.60
CA PHE A 49 -10.24 3.75 -2.08
C PHE A 49 -11.01 4.96 -2.62
N ASP A 50 -11.67 5.69 -1.72
CA ASP A 50 -12.62 6.76 -2.05
C ASP A 50 -11.95 8.12 -1.92
N LEU A 51 -12.10 8.93 -2.96
CA LEU A 51 -11.56 10.26 -3.09
C LEU A 51 -12.63 11.19 -3.65
N HIS A 52 -12.50 12.47 -3.36
CA HIS A 52 -13.23 13.48 -4.10
C HIS A 52 -12.59 13.70 -5.48
N VAL A 53 -13.40 13.93 -6.51
CA VAL A 53 -12.91 14.09 -7.90
C VAL A 53 -11.88 15.22 -8.03
N THR A 54 -11.99 16.27 -7.21
CA THR A 54 -11.04 17.40 -7.21
C THR A 54 -9.64 17.02 -6.71
N GLU A 55 -9.52 15.94 -5.94
CA GLU A 55 -8.25 15.45 -5.41
C GLU A 55 -7.51 14.59 -6.46
N LEU A 56 -8.17 14.15 -7.53
CA LEU A 56 -7.56 13.28 -8.54
C LEU A 56 -6.28 13.88 -9.13
N SER A 57 -6.21 15.19 -9.34
CA SER A 57 -5.03 15.79 -9.95
C SER A 57 -3.77 15.67 -9.07
N SER A 58 -3.90 15.80 -7.74
CA SER A 58 -2.81 15.63 -6.78
C SER A 58 -2.55 14.17 -6.46
N GLU A 59 -3.60 13.36 -6.33
CA GLU A 59 -3.49 12.00 -5.81
C GLU A 59 -3.19 10.94 -6.88
N LEU A 60 -3.60 11.16 -8.13
CA LEU A 60 -3.46 10.16 -9.20
C LEU A 60 -1.99 9.75 -9.46
N PRO A 61 -0.98 10.65 -9.41
CA PRO A 61 0.42 10.24 -9.48
C PRO A 61 0.84 9.28 -8.34
N VAL A 62 0.43 9.58 -7.11
CA VAL A 62 0.73 8.76 -5.90
C VAL A 62 0.07 7.39 -6.04
N ILE A 63 -1.21 7.37 -6.41
CA ILE A 63 -1.98 6.14 -6.62
C ILE A 63 -1.36 5.29 -7.74
N ARG A 64 -0.98 5.88 -8.88
CA ARG A 64 -0.32 5.14 -9.96
C ARG A 64 0.96 4.48 -9.47
N ASN A 65 1.73 5.15 -8.60
CA ASN A 65 2.90 4.56 -7.99
C ASN A 65 2.52 3.37 -7.10
N ILE A 66 1.51 3.49 -6.23
CA ILE A 66 1.01 2.39 -5.39
C ILE A 66 0.57 1.19 -6.24
N VAL A 67 -0.16 1.42 -7.33
CA VAL A 67 -0.59 0.37 -8.28
C VAL A 67 0.62 -0.33 -8.90
N ARG A 68 1.66 0.41 -9.29
CA ARG A 68 2.89 -0.17 -9.82
C ARG A 68 3.61 -1.06 -8.82
N TYR A 69 3.67 -0.68 -7.54
CA TYR A 69 4.25 -1.55 -6.50
C TYR A 69 3.46 -2.87 -6.41
N LYS A 70 2.12 -2.81 -6.36
CA LYS A 70 1.29 -4.02 -6.37
C LYS A 70 1.48 -4.89 -7.60
N GLN A 71 1.58 -4.28 -8.78
CA GLN A 71 1.79 -5.01 -10.04
C GLN A 71 3.19 -5.63 -10.17
N ALA A 72 4.18 -5.05 -9.50
CA ALA A 72 5.54 -5.56 -9.45
C ALA A 72 5.71 -6.72 -8.44
N GLY A 73 4.67 -7.09 -7.69
CA GLY A 73 4.70 -8.21 -6.74
C GLY A 73 4.88 -7.80 -5.27
N TYR A 74 5.25 -6.55 -4.99
CA TYR A 74 5.47 -6.08 -3.63
C TYR A 74 4.21 -6.20 -2.76
N LYS A 75 4.41 -6.63 -1.51
CA LYS A 75 3.33 -6.60 -0.50
C LYS A 75 3.05 -5.16 -0.12
N VAL A 76 1.83 -4.70 -0.43
CA VAL A 76 1.37 -3.33 -0.17
C VAL A 76 0.13 -3.35 0.68
N VAL A 77 0.15 -2.62 1.79
CA VAL A 77 -0.93 -2.54 2.77
C VAL A 77 -1.41 -1.11 2.95
N TYR A 78 -2.65 -0.97 3.42
CA TYR A 78 -3.24 0.31 3.81
C TYR A 78 -3.40 0.36 5.33
N ALA A 79 -2.83 1.38 5.97
CA ALA A 79 -2.80 1.53 7.42
C ALA A 79 -2.81 3.02 7.83
N ASN A 80 -3.21 3.28 9.07
CA ASN A 80 -3.23 4.62 9.65
C ASN A 80 -1.88 5.07 10.24
N ASN A 81 -0.94 4.15 10.46
CA ASN A 81 0.40 4.42 10.97
C ASN A 81 1.37 3.26 10.65
N ASP A 82 2.66 3.53 10.84
CA ASP A 82 3.75 2.62 10.50
C ASP A 82 3.66 1.26 11.23
N ILE A 83 3.34 1.27 12.53
CA ILE A 83 3.28 0.02 13.31
C ILE A 83 2.14 -0.88 12.84
N THR A 84 1.00 -0.27 12.51
CA THR A 84 -0.13 -1.01 11.95
C THR A 84 0.19 -1.53 10.57
N ALA A 85 0.93 -0.76 9.75
CA ALA A 85 1.40 -1.20 8.46
C ALA A 85 2.33 -2.43 8.57
N VAL A 86 3.35 -2.39 9.44
CA VAL A 86 4.27 -3.52 9.65
C VAL A 86 3.51 -4.77 10.08
N LYS A 87 2.57 -4.64 11.03
CA LYS A 87 1.72 -5.77 11.43
C LYS A 87 0.98 -6.37 10.24
N LEU A 88 0.35 -5.55 9.39
CA LEU A 88 -0.36 -6.03 8.20
C LEU A 88 0.58 -6.64 7.16
N LEU A 89 1.81 -6.13 7.02
CA LEU A 89 2.83 -6.69 6.12
C LEU A 89 3.24 -8.11 6.55
N PHE A 90 3.11 -8.46 7.82
CA PHE A 90 3.40 -9.82 8.30
C PHE A 90 2.16 -10.58 8.77
N ASP A 91 0.96 -10.16 8.35
CA ASP A 91 -0.30 -10.81 8.72
C ASP A 91 -0.48 -10.96 10.26
N ASN A 92 0.10 -10.01 11.00
CA ASN A 92 0.18 -9.94 12.45
C ASN A 92 0.91 -11.14 13.11
N ASP A 93 1.76 -11.83 12.34
CA ASP A 93 2.66 -12.89 12.81
C ASP A 93 4.05 -12.32 13.11
N LEU A 94 4.33 -12.12 14.40
CA LEU A 94 5.61 -11.58 14.85
C LEU A 94 6.77 -12.56 14.65
N THR A 95 6.48 -13.87 14.69
CA THR A 95 7.49 -14.91 14.46
C THR A 95 7.96 -14.86 13.01
N LYS A 96 7.02 -14.82 12.07
CA LYS A 96 7.35 -14.67 10.66
C LYS A 96 8.07 -13.36 10.38
N ALA A 97 7.61 -12.25 10.96
CA ALA A 97 8.27 -10.96 10.82
C ALA A 97 9.73 -11.00 11.29
N TYR A 98 9.99 -11.67 12.40
CA TYR A 98 11.34 -11.87 12.90
C TYR A 98 12.19 -12.68 11.92
N GLU A 99 11.68 -13.81 11.44
CA GLU A 99 12.40 -14.68 10.51
C GLU A 99 12.72 -13.96 9.19
N ASP A 100 11.74 -13.25 8.60
CA ASP A 100 11.94 -12.54 7.34
C ASP A 100 12.91 -11.35 7.47
N VAL A 101 12.95 -10.68 8.63
CA VAL A 101 13.71 -9.43 8.82
C VAL A 101 15.07 -9.65 9.49
N PHE A 102 15.22 -10.63 10.38
CA PHE A 102 16.44 -10.84 11.19
C PHE A 102 17.25 -12.07 10.80
N THR A 103 16.66 -13.11 10.19
CA THR A 103 17.41 -14.31 9.76
C THR A 103 18.55 -14.06 8.76
N PRO A 104 18.58 -12.98 7.94
CA PRO A 104 19.76 -12.65 7.13
C PRO A 104 21.02 -12.27 7.94
N PHE A 105 20.89 -12.01 9.24
CA PHE A 105 22.01 -11.61 10.10
C PHE A 105 22.51 -12.85 10.86
N GLU A 106 23.74 -13.29 10.57
CA GLU A 106 24.38 -14.43 11.22
C GLU A 106 24.58 -14.18 12.72
N MET A 107 23.57 -14.46 13.53
CA MET A 107 23.67 -14.50 15.00
C MET A 107 24.00 -15.92 15.47
N SER A 108 24.67 -16.02 16.62
CA SER A 108 24.84 -17.32 17.28
C SER A 108 23.46 -17.84 17.74
N THR A 109 23.27 -19.16 17.79
CA THR A 109 21.97 -19.77 18.15
C THR A 109 21.51 -19.48 19.57
N GLU A 110 22.43 -19.18 20.50
CA GLU A 110 22.08 -18.79 21.87
C GLU A 110 21.58 -17.34 21.91
N ASP A 111 22.30 -16.42 21.25
CA ASP A 111 21.91 -15.02 21.15
C ASP A 111 20.59 -14.85 20.38
N ASP A 112 20.34 -15.68 19.38
CA ASP A 112 19.12 -15.67 18.57
C ASP A 112 17.86 -16.00 19.38
N ASN A 113 17.92 -17.01 20.26
CA ASN A 113 16.77 -17.39 21.09
C ASN A 113 16.46 -16.34 22.16
N GLU A 114 17.50 -15.78 22.80
CA GLU A 114 17.32 -14.71 23.77
C GLU A 114 16.75 -13.46 23.09
N PHE A 115 17.31 -13.07 21.95
CA PHE A 115 16.86 -11.91 21.19
C PHE A 115 15.42 -12.08 20.68
N ARG A 116 15.07 -13.24 20.13
CA ARG A 116 13.70 -13.56 19.68
C ARG A 116 12.66 -13.39 20.81
N SER A 117 13.04 -13.63 22.06
CA SER A 117 12.13 -13.49 23.21
C SER A 117 11.78 -12.04 23.56
N VAL A 118 12.60 -11.07 23.13
CA VAL A 118 12.43 -9.64 23.42
C VAL A 118 12.05 -8.80 22.19
N VAL A 119 12.01 -9.40 21.00
CA VAL A 119 11.63 -8.73 19.75
C VAL A 119 10.20 -8.20 19.84
N THR A 120 10.03 -6.96 19.38
CA THR A 120 8.74 -6.29 19.30
C THR A 120 8.46 -5.81 17.88
N TRP A 121 7.21 -5.42 17.60
CA TRP A 121 6.86 -4.78 16.33
C TRP A 121 7.66 -3.50 16.05
N TYR A 122 8.10 -2.78 17.08
CA TYR A 122 9.00 -1.64 16.93
C TYR A 122 10.39 -2.08 16.50
N SER A 123 10.91 -3.16 17.08
CA SER A 123 12.18 -3.77 16.67
C SER A 123 12.15 -4.20 15.20
N ILE A 124 11.04 -4.82 14.75
CA ILE A 124 10.84 -5.16 13.33
C ILE A 124 10.85 -3.89 12.46
N LEU A 125 10.05 -2.88 12.82
CA LEU A 125 9.96 -1.63 12.06
C LEU A 125 11.31 -0.93 11.93
N ASP A 126 12.06 -0.82 13.03
CA ASP A 126 13.37 -0.17 13.05
C ASP A 126 14.36 -0.91 12.14
N MET A 127 14.34 -2.24 12.17
CA MET A 127 15.20 -3.07 11.31
C MET A 127 14.81 -2.99 9.84
N MET A 128 13.52 -2.99 9.52
CA MET A 128 13.07 -2.78 8.14
C MET A 128 13.45 -1.39 7.62
N LYS A 129 13.41 -0.35 8.47
CA LYS A 129 13.82 1.01 8.12
C LYS A 129 15.32 1.12 7.89
N SER A 130 16.14 0.47 8.72
CA SER A 130 17.60 0.52 8.58
C SER A 130 18.13 -0.16 7.32
N HIS A 131 17.33 -1.04 6.70
CA HIS A 131 17.68 -1.76 5.48
C HIS A 131 16.85 -1.35 4.25
N ASP A 132 16.07 -0.26 4.33
CA ASP A 132 15.20 0.23 3.25
C ASP A 132 14.08 -0.76 2.80
N HIS A 133 13.71 -1.73 3.65
CA HIS A 133 12.61 -2.67 3.40
C HIS A 133 11.23 -2.02 3.58
N PHE A 134 11.11 -1.02 4.46
CA PHE A 134 9.82 -0.39 4.77
C PHE A 134 9.67 0.97 4.08
N LYS A 135 8.71 1.08 3.17
CA LYS A 135 8.48 2.32 2.42
C LYS A 135 7.05 2.85 2.55
N GLN A 136 6.93 4.11 2.93
CA GLN A 136 5.67 4.84 2.83
C GLN A 136 5.45 5.32 1.39
N LEU A 137 4.33 4.92 0.79
CA LEU A 137 3.99 5.26 -0.59
C LEU A 137 3.10 6.51 -0.71
N GLY A 138 2.57 7.00 0.42
CA GLY A 138 1.58 8.08 0.47
C GLY A 138 0.15 7.54 0.68
N ASN A 139 -0.78 8.41 1.08
CA ASN A 139 -2.20 8.07 1.26
C ASN A 139 -2.46 6.87 2.18
N GLY A 140 -1.67 6.72 3.25
CA GLY A 140 -1.79 5.58 4.17
C GLY A 140 -1.35 4.24 3.57
N PHE A 141 -0.73 4.22 2.39
CA PHE A 141 -0.16 3.01 1.80
C PHE A 141 1.32 2.84 2.17
N TYR A 142 1.67 1.60 2.43
CA TYR A 142 3.01 1.17 2.82
C TYR A 142 3.37 -0.10 2.06
N ALA A 143 4.66 -0.29 1.78
CA ALA A 143 5.18 -1.44 1.08
C ALA A 143 6.36 -2.07 1.82
N ASP A 144 6.43 -3.39 1.72
CA ASP A 144 7.70 -4.12 1.82
C ASP A 144 8.36 -4.13 0.43
N THR A 145 9.56 -3.58 0.31
CA THR A 145 10.30 -3.36 -0.94
C THR A 145 11.28 -4.47 -1.29
N VAL A 146 11.36 -5.53 -0.50
CA VAL A 146 12.26 -6.67 -0.74
C VAL A 146 11.48 -7.95 -1.04
N GLY A 147 10.26 -8.08 -0.53
CA GLY A 147 9.40 -9.26 -0.74
C GLY A 147 8.65 -9.35 -2.08
N ALA A 148 9.18 -8.81 -3.20
CA ALA A 148 8.55 -8.94 -4.53
C ALA A 148 8.87 -10.25 -5.26
#